data_AF-A0A936FMR3-F1
#
_entry.id   AF-A0A936FMR3-F1
#
_cell.length_a   1.000
_cell.length_b   1.000
_cell.length_c   1.000
_cell.angle_alpha   90.00
_cell.angle_beta   90.00
_cell.angle_gamma   90.00
#
_symmetry.space_group_name_H-M   'P 1'
#
loop_
_entity.id
_entity.type
_entity.pdbx_description
1 polymer ?
#
loop_
_entity_poly.entity_id
_entity_poly.type
_entity_poly.pdbx_seq_one_letter_code
_entity_poly.pdbx_strand_id
1 'polypeptide(L)'
;MDGTVPAAAGEAAALIAGSALVSSLICADKVVVKTVDEALGVPRAEINAEAVDTVAYMLRIFASATPMTSTLVEEEAALIESEVGDILDSVFGLSGDMFWESVFRAFQLGYLDVPFSPHADNANRLLTKRDARRSIRIVDRGHVPISKEDLRREHQLLASVGGRQDKNYRQLLGDINMMMV
;
A
#
# COMPACT_ATOMS: atom_id res chain seq x y z
N MET A 1 7.58 -2.91 3.77
CA MET A 1 6.76 -2.32 4.84
C MET A 1 7.25 -0.90 5.02
N ASP A 2 6.43 0.12 4.69
CA ASP A 2 6.85 1.53 4.69
C ASP A 2 5.85 2.43 5.47
N GLY A 3 5.41 1.97 6.64
CA GLY A 3 4.59 2.72 7.60
C GLY A 3 5.19 2.65 9.00
N THR A 4 4.46 3.09 10.01
CA THR A 4 4.95 3.09 11.40
C THR A 4 5.28 1.68 11.89
N VAL A 5 6.48 1.49 12.45
CA VAL A 5 6.91 0.22 13.06
C VAL A 5 6.66 0.28 14.57
N PRO A 6 6.20 -0.80 15.22
CA PRO A 6 6.07 -0.84 16.67
C PRO A 6 7.40 -0.53 17.37
N ALA A 7 7.38 0.24 18.47
CA ALA A 7 8.57 0.52 19.25
C ALA A 7 9.05 -0.71 20.07
N ALA A 8 8.17 -1.67 20.32
CA ALA A 8 8.52 -2.91 20.99
C ALA A 8 9.28 -3.85 20.03
N ALA A 9 10.51 -4.19 20.38
CA ALA A 9 11.39 -4.98 19.53
C ALA A 9 10.79 -6.33 19.08
N GLY A 10 10.04 -7.01 19.96
CA GLY A 10 9.40 -8.28 19.64
C GLY A 10 8.29 -8.14 18.58
N GLU A 11 7.51 -7.07 18.64
CA GLU A 11 6.44 -6.79 17.67
C GLU A 11 7.04 -6.34 16.32
N ALA A 12 8.07 -5.50 16.36
CA ALA A 12 8.83 -5.11 15.16
C ALA A 12 9.45 -6.34 14.47
N ALA A 13 10.08 -7.24 15.25
CA ALA A 13 10.63 -8.48 14.72
C ALA A 13 9.56 -9.39 14.10
N ALA A 14 8.40 -9.53 14.75
CA ALA A 14 7.28 -10.30 14.20
C ALA A 14 6.78 -9.72 12.86
N LEU A 15 6.72 -8.40 12.75
CA LEU A 15 6.29 -7.71 11.55
C LEU A 15 7.30 -7.82 10.39
N ILE A 16 8.60 -7.77 10.70
CA ILE A 16 9.68 -8.04 9.74
C ILE A 16 9.59 -9.48 9.24
N ALA A 17 9.46 -10.46 10.14
CA ALA A 17 9.34 -11.87 9.78
C ALA A 17 8.07 -12.15 8.95
N GLY A 18 6.93 -11.56 9.33
CA GLY A 18 5.69 -11.66 8.56
C GLY A 18 5.81 -11.08 7.15
N SER A 19 6.50 -9.95 7.01
CA SER A 19 6.78 -9.35 5.69
C SER A 19 7.66 -10.27 4.84
N ALA A 20 8.69 -10.87 5.41
CA ALA A 20 9.55 -11.84 4.71
C ALA A 20 8.77 -13.08 4.26
N LEU A 21 7.87 -13.59 5.11
CA LEU A 21 6.98 -14.69 4.75
C LEU A 21 6.13 -14.33 3.52
N VAL A 22 5.42 -13.19 3.55
CA VAL A 22 4.60 -12.74 2.42
C VAL A 22 5.45 -12.60 1.15
N SER A 23 6.63 -11.99 1.24
CA SER A 23 7.56 -11.88 0.10
C SER A 23 7.95 -13.22 -0.49
N SER A 24 8.15 -14.25 0.34
CA SER A 24 8.44 -15.61 -0.12
C SER A 24 7.24 -16.23 -0.84
N LEU A 25 6.03 -16.05 -0.30
CA LEU A 25 4.80 -16.61 -0.86
C LEU A 25 4.43 -16.00 -2.22
N ILE A 26 4.78 -14.74 -2.46
CA ILE A 26 4.56 -14.07 -3.76
C ILE A 26 5.76 -14.19 -4.71
N CYS A 27 6.82 -14.90 -4.30
CA CYS A 27 8.07 -15.04 -5.06
C CYS A 27 8.67 -13.68 -5.49
N ALA A 28 8.75 -12.70 -4.57
CA ALA A 28 9.28 -11.39 -4.87
C ALA A 28 10.78 -11.44 -5.26
N ASP A 29 11.16 -10.74 -6.33
CA ASP A 29 12.57 -10.67 -6.78
C ASP A 29 13.49 -9.94 -5.80
N LYS A 30 12.95 -8.97 -5.04
CA LYS A 30 13.69 -8.15 -4.09
C LYS A 30 12.87 -7.77 -2.88
N VAL A 31 13.44 -7.95 -1.70
CA VAL A 31 12.87 -7.51 -0.42
C VAL A 31 13.77 -6.43 0.19
N VAL A 32 13.16 -5.32 0.61
CA VAL A 32 13.87 -4.27 1.36
C VAL A 32 13.66 -4.55 2.85
N VAL A 33 14.76 -4.78 3.55
CA VAL A 33 14.77 -5.17 4.96
C VAL A 33 14.59 -3.94 5.85
N LYS A 34 13.73 -4.06 6.87
CA LYS A 34 13.54 -3.09 7.95
C LYS A 34 14.12 -3.63 9.24
N THR A 35 14.38 -2.75 10.20
CA THR A 35 15.03 -3.12 11.47
C THR A 35 14.09 -2.92 12.66
N VAL A 36 14.40 -3.57 13.78
CA VAL A 36 13.64 -3.38 15.03
C VAL A 36 13.78 -1.97 15.59
N ASP A 37 14.86 -1.27 15.22
CA ASP A 37 15.14 0.11 15.62
C ASP A 37 14.49 1.16 14.69
N GLU A 38 13.70 0.75 13.68
CA GLU A 38 13.11 1.69 12.70
C GLU A 38 12.29 2.80 13.36
N ALA A 39 11.60 2.48 14.47
CA ALA A 39 10.82 3.46 15.24
C ALA A 39 11.68 4.40 16.09
N LEU A 40 12.94 4.05 16.32
CA LEU A 40 13.88 4.74 17.20
C LEU A 40 14.87 5.63 16.42
N GLY A 41 15.17 5.27 15.17
CA GLY A 41 16.02 6.05 14.28
C GLY A 41 16.88 5.19 13.35
N VAL A 42 18.02 5.74 12.92
CA VAL A 42 18.94 5.01 12.05
C VAL A 42 19.56 3.84 12.83
N PRO A 43 19.43 2.58 12.36
CA PRO A 43 19.93 1.43 13.08
C PRO A 43 21.45 1.38 13.06
N ARG A 44 22.02 0.75 14.09
CA ARG A 44 23.42 0.33 14.07
C ARG A 44 23.63 -0.79 13.05
N ALA A 45 24.87 -0.93 12.56
CA ALA A 45 25.20 -1.90 11.53
C ALA A 45 24.89 -3.35 11.96
N GLU A 46 25.08 -3.68 13.24
CA GLU A 46 24.85 -5.02 13.77
C GLU A 46 23.35 -5.38 13.76
N ILE A 47 22.49 -4.42 14.13
CA ILE A 47 21.03 -4.61 14.13
C ILE A 47 20.51 -4.76 12.70
N ASN A 48 21.09 -4.02 11.75
CA ASN A 48 20.75 -4.17 10.34
C ASN A 48 21.17 -5.55 9.79
N ALA A 49 22.38 -6.01 10.12
CA ALA A 49 22.86 -7.33 9.71
C ALA A 49 21.97 -8.45 10.28
N GLU A 50 21.58 -8.37 11.55
CA GLU A 50 20.68 -9.34 12.18
C GLU A 50 19.30 -9.38 11.51
N ALA A 51 18.75 -8.22 11.12
CA ALA A 51 17.50 -8.16 10.39
C ALA A 51 17.63 -8.82 8.99
N VAL A 52 18.74 -8.59 8.29
CA VAL A 52 19.03 -9.23 6.99
C VAL A 52 19.12 -10.74 7.14
N ASP A 53 19.86 -11.23 8.13
CA ASP A 53 19.99 -12.68 8.41
C ASP A 53 18.65 -13.32 8.74
N THR A 54 17.81 -12.63 9.53
CA THR A 54 16.45 -13.06 9.87
C THR A 54 15.58 -13.18 8.62
N VAL A 55 15.58 -12.16 7.76
CA VAL A 55 14.81 -12.19 6.51
C VAL A 55 15.33 -13.28 5.57
N ALA A 56 16.64 -13.42 5.43
CA ALA A 56 17.25 -14.46 4.60
C ALA A 56 16.92 -15.88 5.10
N TYR A 57 16.87 -16.08 6.42
CA TYR A 57 16.39 -17.33 7.03
C TYR A 57 14.92 -17.59 6.67
N MET A 58 14.04 -16.61 6.86
CA MET A 58 12.60 -16.75 6.56
C MET A 58 12.36 -17.10 5.08
N LEU A 59 13.01 -16.40 4.16
CA LEU A 59 12.90 -16.67 2.71
C LEU A 59 13.36 -18.08 2.35
N ARG A 60 14.42 -18.59 3.01
CA ARG A 60 14.94 -19.93 2.76
C ARG A 60 14.02 -21.03 3.30
N ILE A 61 13.46 -20.85 4.49
CA ILE A 61 12.59 -21.85 5.13
C ILE A 61 11.23 -21.92 4.44
N PHE A 62 10.67 -20.78 4.04
CA PHE A 62 9.35 -20.68 3.44
C PHE A 62 9.39 -20.49 1.92
N ALA A 63 10.48 -20.92 1.27
CA ALA A 63 10.68 -20.76 -0.16
C ALA A 63 9.51 -21.39 -0.94
N SER A 64 8.84 -20.58 -1.78
CA SER A 64 7.83 -21.07 -2.71
C SER A 64 8.39 -21.14 -4.13
N ALA A 65 8.05 -22.19 -4.87
CA ALA A 65 8.45 -22.33 -6.28
C ALA A 65 7.62 -21.46 -7.23
N THR A 66 6.39 -21.14 -6.83
CA THR A 66 5.45 -20.32 -7.60
C THR A 66 4.68 -19.40 -6.67
N PRO A 67 4.26 -18.20 -7.13
CA PRO A 67 3.43 -17.32 -6.34
C PRO A 67 2.16 -18.04 -5.89
N MET A 68 1.79 -17.91 -4.62
CA MET A 68 0.51 -18.40 -4.12
C MET A 68 -0.63 -17.56 -4.71
N THR A 69 -1.61 -18.22 -5.29
CA THR A 69 -2.84 -17.59 -5.80
C THR A 69 -4.09 -18.19 -5.17
N SER A 70 -5.18 -17.45 -5.23
CA SER A 70 -6.53 -17.88 -4.89
C SER A 70 -7.53 -17.01 -5.63
N THR A 71 -8.80 -17.41 -5.69
CA THR A 71 -9.85 -16.60 -6.31
C THR A 71 -9.94 -15.20 -5.68
N LEU A 72 -9.73 -15.07 -4.37
CA LEU A 72 -9.70 -13.76 -3.69
C LEU A 72 -8.53 -12.88 -4.15
N VAL A 73 -7.37 -13.47 -4.43
CA VAL A 73 -6.19 -12.74 -4.92
C VAL A 73 -6.40 -12.33 -6.37
N GLU A 74 -6.95 -13.22 -7.20
CA GLU A 74 -7.25 -12.95 -8.61
C GLU A 74 -8.30 -11.85 -8.78
N GLU A 75 -9.37 -11.91 -7.98
CA GLU A 75 -10.42 -10.88 -7.98
C GLU A 75 -9.90 -9.51 -7.54
N GLU A 76 -9.00 -9.48 -6.56
CA GLU A 76 -8.34 -8.26 -6.08
C GLU A 76 -7.37 -7.71 -7.11
N ALA A 77 -6.53 -8.57 -7.70
CA ALA A 77 -5.58 -8.20 -8.75
C ALA A 77 -6.32 -7.60 -9.96
N ALA A 78 -7.42 -8.21 -10.40
CA ALA A 78 -8.21 -7.70 -11.50
C ALA A 78 -8.82 -6.30 -11.22
N LEU A 79 -9.22 -6.02 -9.98
CA LEU A 79 -9.69 -4.69 -9.60
C LEU A 79 -8.53 -3.67 -9.66
N ILE A 80 -7.38 -4.00 -9.07
CA ILE A 80 -6.19 -3.13 -9.09
C ILE A 80 -5.73 -2.86 -10.52
N GLU A 81 -5.68 -3.88 -11.37
CA GLU A 81 -5.30 -3.73 -12.79
C GLU A 81 -6.26 -2.83 -13.57
N SER A 82 -7.58 -2.95 -13.32
CA SER A 82 -8.60 -2.08 -13.91
C SER A 82 -8.40 -0.61 -13.50
N GLU A 83 -8.25 -0.37 -12.19
CA GLU A 83 -8.03 0.98 -11.65
C GLU A 83 -6.73 1.61 -12.15
N VAL A 84 -5.64 0.84 -12.17
CA VAL A 84 -4.35 1.28 -12.71
C VAL A 84 -4.45 1.53 -14.21
N GLY A 85 -5.17 0.69 -14.95
CA GLY A 85 -5.45 0.87 -16.37
C GLY A 85 -6.12 2.20 -16.66
N ASP A 86 -7.22 2.52 -15.96
CA ASP A 86 -7.93 3.80 -16.13
C ASP A 86 -7.03 5.01 -15.82
N ILE A 87 -6.19 4.91 -14.78
CA ILE A 87 -5.22 5.95 -14.41
C ILE A 87 -4.19 6.14 -15.51
N LEU A 88 -3.55 5.06 -15.96
CA LEU A 88 -2.54 5.13 -17.00
C LEU A 88 -3.11 5.64 -18.32
N ASP A 89 -4.26 5.12 -18.76
CA ASP A 89 -4.93 5.55 -19.99
C ASP A 89 -5.26 7.06 -19.94
N SER A 90 -5.72 7.54 -18.79
CA SER A 90 -5.98 8.97 -18.59
C SER A 90 -4.71 9.81 -18.62
N VAL A 91 -3.59 9.32 -18.08
CA VAL A 91 -2.29 10.01 -18.14
C VAL A 91 -1.74 10.01 -19.56
N PHE A 92 -1.74 8.87 -20.25
CA PHE A 92 -1.30 8.75 -21.65
C PHE A 92 -2.16 9.56 -22.62
N GLY A 93 -3.45 9.76 -22.31
CA GLY A 93 -4.36 10.59 -23.08
C GLY A 93 -4.14 12.11 -22.93
N LEU A 94 -3.31 12.56 -21.97
CA LEU A 94 -2.99 13.98 -21.83
C LEU A 94 -2.04 14.44 -22.94
N SER A 95 -2.37 15.59 -23.53
CA SER A 95 -1.52 16.24 -24.53
C SER A 95 -0.16 16.63 -23.95
N GLY A 96 0.91 16.20 -24.60
CA GLY A 96 2.29 16.56 -24.31
C GLY A 96 3.20 16.02 -25.40
N ASP A 97 4.34 16.66 -25.62
CA ASP A 97 5.33 16.19 -26.59
C ASP A 97 6.12 15.00 -26.03
N MET A 98 6.26 14.96 -24.70
CA MET A 98 6.99 13.95 -23.95
C MET A 98 6.17 13.43 -22.77
N PHE A 99 6.33 12.14 -22.43
CA PHE A 99 5.53 11.50 -21.38
C PHE A 99 5.61 12.20 -20.00
N TRP A 100 6.78 12.76 -19.64
CA TRP A 100 6.93 13.46 -18.36
C TRP A 100 6.05 14.71 -18.27
N GLU A 101 5.72 15.35 -19.40
CA GLU A 101 4.80 16.50 -19.44
C GLU A 101 3.37 16.05 -19.12
N SER A 102 2.95 14.91 -19.66
CA SER A 102 1.66 14.29 -19.35
C SER A 102 1.57 13.92 -17.87
N VAL A 103 2.64 13.35 -17.29
CA VAL A 103 2.72 13.06 -15.85
C VAL A 103 2.62 14.33 -15.02
N PHE A 104 3.35 15.39 -15.37
CA PHE A 104 3.28 16.67 -14.67
C PHE A 104 1.86 17.27 -14.72
N ARG A 105 1.24 17.26 -15.90
CA ARG A 105 -0.15 17.70 -16.07
C ARG A 105 -1.13 16.84 -15.27
N ALA A 106 -0.89 15.54 -15.16
CA ALA A 106 -1.74 14.64 -14.39
C ALA A 106 -1.75 15.01 -12.90
N PHE A 107 -0.61 15.40 -12.32
CA PHE A 107 -0.58 15.95 -10.96
C PHE A 107 -1.35 17.27 -10.86
N GLN A 108 -1.16 18.20 -11.80
CA GLN A 108 -1.90 19.48 -11.83
C GLN A 108 -3.42 19.31 -11.92
N LEU A 109 -3.89 18.26 -12.61
CA LEU A 109 -5.31 17.91 -12.72
C LEU A 109 -5.82 17.08 -11.53
N GLY A 110 -4.92 16.51 -10.73
CA GLY A 110 -5.22 15.57 -9.64
C GLY A 110 -5.57 14.16 -10.13
N TYR A 111 -5.18 13.79 -11.35
CA TYR A 111 -5.33 12.43 -11.86
C TYR A 111 -4.34 11.47 -11.17
N LEU A 112 -3.17 11.99 -10.83
CA LEU A 112 -2.23 11.35 -9.91
C LEU A 112 -2.30 12.09 -8.58
N ASP A 113 -2.64 11.35 -7.52
CA ASP A 113 -2.77 11.88 -6.18
C ASP A 113 -2.24 10.86 -5.17
N VAL A 114 -1.22 11.26 -4.42
CA VAL A 114 -0.52 10.43 -3.44
C VAL A 114 -0.97 10.84 -2.03
N PRO A 115 -1.68 9.98 -1.28
CA PRO A 115 -2.16 10.31 0.05
C PRO A 115 -1.01 10.77 0.97
N PHE A 116 -1.23 11.88 1.69
CA PHE A 116 -0.28 12.48 2.64
C PHE A 116 1.03 13.00 2.02
N SER A 117 1.08 13.19 0.70
CA SER A 117 2.25 13.81 0.06
C SER A 117 2.39 15.28 0.48
N PRO A 118 3.59 15.72 0.90
CA PRO A 118 3.85 17.11 1.26
C PRO A 118 4.07 18.01 0.04
N HIS A 119 4.10 17.45 -1.17
CA HIS A 119 4.40 18.20 -2.38
C HIS A 119 3.26 19.15 -2.75
N ALA A 120 3.57 20.40 -3.09
CA ALA A 120 2.57 21.45 -3.37
C ALA A 120 1.67 21.12 -4.57
N ASP A 121 2.21 20.41 -5.57
CA ASP A 121 1.45 19.98 -6.75
C ASP A 121 0.55 18.75 -6.49
N ASN A 122 0.61 18.13 -5.30
CA ASN A 122 -0.23 16.99 -4.97
C ASN A 122 -1.59 17.44 -4.42
N ALA A 123 -2.68 17.03 -5.09
CA ALA A 123 -4.03 17.50 -4.78
C ALA A 123 -4.53 17.11 -3.37
N ASN A 124 -4.06 15.98 -2.82
CA ASN A 124 -4.46 15.46 -1.50
C ASN A 124 -5.99 15.33 -1.34
N ARG A 125 -6.68 14.92 -2.40
CA ARG A 125 -8.12 14.67 -2.46
C ARG A 125 -8.48 13.18 -2.44
N LEU A 126 -7.58 12.32 -2.91
CA LEU A 126 -7.72 10.87 -2.79
C LEU A 126 -7.73 10.47 -1.31
N LEU A 127 -8.84 9.89 -0.87
CA LEU A 127 -9.02 9.42 0.49
C LEU A 127 -9.16 7.90 0.51
N THR A 128 -8.28 7.27 1.28
CA THR A 128 -8.29 5.81 1.48
C THR A 128 -8.57 5.45 2.94
N LYS A 129 -9.11 4.25 3.17
CA LYS A 129 -9.36 3.67 4.49
C LYS A 129 -9.20 2.17 4.38
N ARG A 130 -8.90 1.49 5.49
CA ARG A 130 -8.95 0.03 5.54
C ARG A 130 -10.38 -0.50 5.66
N ASP A 131 -10.68 -1.57 4.92
CA ASP A 131 -11.85 -2.41 5.17
C ASP A 131 -11.63 -3.33 6.38
N ALA A 132 -12.59 -4.19 6.71
CA ALA A 132 -12.46 -5.08 7.86
C ALA A 132 -11.47 -6.24 7.66
N ARG A 133 -11.08 -6.55 6.42
CA ARG A 133 -9.96 -7.46 6.13
C ARG A 133 -8.62 -6.73 6.20
N ARG A 134 -8.64 -5.43 6.52
CA ARG A 134 -7.51 -4.53 6.64
C ARG A 134 -6.88 -4.17 5.28
N SER A 135 -7.56 -4.46 4.17
CA SER A 135 -7.15 -4.03 2.83
C SER A 135 -7.38 -2.52 2.68
N ILE A 136 -6.46 -1.82 2.03
CA ILE A 136 -6.62 -0.38 1.74
C ILE A 136 -7.64 -0.22 0.62
N ARG A 137 -8.64 0.63 0.83
CA ARG A 137 -9.75 0.89 -0.07
C ARG A 137 -9.94 2.37 -0.33
N ILE A 138 -10.51 2.70 -1.48
CA ILE A 138 -10.77 4.07 -1.92
C ILE A 138 -12.15 4.50 -1.43
N VAL A 139 -12.17 5.47 -0.50
CA VAL A 139 -13.41 6.05 0.04
C VAL A 139 -13.87 7.20 -0.85
N ASP A 140 -12.94 8.06 -1.24
CA ASP A 140 -13.16 9.18 -2.14
C ASP A 140 -11.99 9.25 -3.11
N ARG A 141 -12.28 9.15 -4.41
CA ARG A 141 -11.23 9.16 -5.44
C ARG A 141 -10.71 10.56 -5.75
N GLY A 142 -11.36 11.62 -5.26
CA GLY A 142 -11.05 12.98 -5.67
C GLY A 142 -11.16 13.12 -7.20
N HIS A 143 -10.06 13.46 -7.87
CA HIS A 143 -9.98 13.53 -9.33
C HIS A 143 -9.25 12.34 -9.97
N VAL A 144 -8.81 11.35 -9.19
CA VAL A 144 -8.16 10.15 -9.73
C VAL A 144 -9.17 9.45 -10.65
N PRO A 145 -8.81 9.18 -11.91
CA PRO A 145 -9.74 8.71 -12.93
C PRO A 145 -9.96 7.20 -12.75
N ILE A 146 -10.80 6.84 -11.79
CA ILE A 146 -11.27 5.47 -11.57
C ILE A 146 -12.69 5.38 -12.08
N SER A 147 -13.01 4.30 -12.80
CA SER A 147 -14.34 4.05 -13.33
C SER A 147 -15.41 4.11 -12.23
N LYS A 148 -16.64 4.47 -12.63
CA LYS A 148 -17.80 4.41 -11.71
C LYS A 148 -18.13 2.97 -11.29
N GLU A 149 -17.64 1.97 -12.01
CA GLU A 149 -17.84 0.57 -11.67
C GLU A 149 -16.88 0.13 -10.58
N ASP A 150 -15.59 0.41 -10.74
CA ASP A 150 -14.57 0.07 -9.76
C ASP A 150 -14.77 0.84 -8.45
N LEU A 151 -15.11 2.13 -8.53
CA LEU A 151 -15.45 2.90 -7.33
C LEU A 151 -16.67 2.31 -6.57
N ARG A 152 -17.66 1.77 -7.29
CA ARG A 152 -18.79 1.07 -6.66
C ARG A 152 -18.33 -0.22 -5.98
N ARG A 153 -17.41 -0.96 -6.60
CA ARG A 153 -16.84 -2.19 -6.04
C ARG A 153 -16.03 -1.90 -4.78
N GLU A 154 -15.20 -0.87 -4.79
CA GLU A 154 -14.48 -0.36 -3.61
C GLU A 154 -15.43 -0.03 -2.45
N HIS A 155 -16.53 0.67 -2.74
CA HIS A 155 -17.55 0.99 -1.74
C HIS A 155 -18.31 -0.24 -1.22
N GLN A 156 -18.53 -1.26 -2.06
CA GLN A 156 -19.11 -2.53 -1.63
C GLN A 156 -18.18 -3.29 -0.69
N LEU A 157 -16.89 -3.36 -1.01
CA LEU A 157 -15.87 -3.99 -0.18
C LEU A 157 -15.78 -3.30 1.19
N LEU A 158 -15.80 -1.96 1.22
CA LEU A 158 -15.89 -1.16 2.44
C LEU A 158 -17.14 -1.44 3.28
N ALA A 159 -18.29 -1.68 2.66
CA ALA A 159 -19.56 -1.92 3.35
C ALA A 159 -19.75 -3.38 3.81
N SER A 160 -19.09 -4.33 3.16
CA SER A 160 -19.35 -5.77 3.29
C SER A 160 -19.02 -6.38 4.66
N VAL A 161 -18.43 -5.62 5.59
CA VAL A 161 -18.06 -6.14 6.91
C VAL A 161 -18.26 -5.09 8.00
N GLY A 162 -19.51 -4.95 8.49
CA GLY A 162 -19.90 -4.53 9.85
C GLY A 162 -19.38 -3.20 10.44
N GLY A 163 -18.58 -2.42 9.73
CA GLY A 163 -17.96 -1.20 10.22
C GLY A 163 -18.83 0.01 9.97
N ARG A 164 -19.03 0.84 11.01
CA ARG A 164 -19.67 2.16 10.91
C ARG A 164 -19.13 2.95 9.70
N GLN A 165 -20.02 3.30 8.78
CA GLN A 165 -19.80 4.22 7.65
C GLN A 165 -19.59 5.68 8.11
N ASP A 166 -18.82 5.91 9.17
CA ASP A 166 -18.46 7.27 9.52
C ASP A 166 -17.16 7.63 8.81
N LYS A 167 -17.20 8.64 7.94
CA LYS A 167 -16.04 9.35 7.40
C LYS A 167 -15.33 10.12 8.53
N ASN A 168 -14.94 9.42 9.59
CA ASN A 168 -14.44 10.04 10.79
C ASN A 168 -12.91 10.09 10.70
N TYR A 169 -12.34 11.28 10.81
CA TYR A 169 -10.91 11.52 10.89
C TYR A 169 -10.20 10.59 11.90
N ARG A 170 -10.89 10.21 12.98
CA ARG A 170 -10.41 9.24 13.97
C ARG A 170 -10.13 7.84 13.42
N GLN A 171 -10.92 7.39 12.44
CA GLN A 171 -10.68 6.09 11.81
C GLN A 171 -9.46 6.14 10.90
N LEU A 172 -9.29 7.23 10.13
CA LEU A 172 -8.09 7.45 9.33
C LEU A 172 -6.83 7.48 10.20
N LEU A 173 -6.85 8.20 11.32
CA LEU A 173 -5.75 8.18 12.29
C LEU A 173 -5.52 6.79 12.88
N GLY A 174 -6.58 6.03 13.13
CA GLY A 174 -6.49 4.64 13.57
C GLY A 174 -5.79 3.75 12.54
N ASP A 175 -6.11 3.92 11.26
CA ASP A 175 -5.51 3.15 10.17
C ASP A 175 -4.02 3.49 9.96
N ILE A 176 -3.65 4.77 10.10
CA ILE A 176 -2.25 5.23 10.05
C ILE A 176 -1.45 4.63 11.22
N ASN A 177 -2.04 4.63 12.41
CA ASN A 177 -1.37 4.19 13.64
C ASN A 177 -1.61 2.71 13.96
N MET A 178 -2.16 1.94 13.03
CA MET A 178 -2.63 0.57 13.27
C MET A 178 -1.53 -0.36 13.83
N MET A 179 -0.28 -0.14 13.43
CA MET A 179 0.87 -0.94 13.85
C MET A 179 1.44 -0.50 15.20
N MET A 180 0.83 0.47 15.88
CA MET A 180 1.24 0.94 17.22
C MET A 180 0.27 0.53 18.34
N VAL A 181 -0.80 -0.21 18.01
CA VAL A 181 -1.91 -0.55 18.94
C VAL A 181 -1.92 -2.03 19.27
#